data_AF-X0XRX7-F1
#
_entry.id   AF-X0XRX7-F1
#
_cell.length_a   1.000
_cell.length_b   1.000
_cell.length_c   1.000
_cell.angle_alpha   90.00
_cell.angle_beta   90.00
_cell.angle_gamma   90.00
#
_symmetry.space_group_name_H-M   'P 1'
#
loop_
_entity.id
_entity.type
_entity.pdbx_description
1 polymer ?
#
loop_
_entity_poly.entity_id
_entity_poly.type
_entity_poly.pdbx_seq_one_letter_code
_entity_poly.pdbx_strand_id
1 'polypeptide(L)'
;RLSVIPGRFAENIVQALSRDLLANGKLQLDDAGYDLIGSVHDEAILEVDENDDCLDNVLRLICINPDWAKGLPLKAEGMIEKRYRKM
;
A
#
# COMPACT_ATOMS: atom_id res chain seq x y z
N ARG A 1 -9.12 14.29 30.24
CA ARG A 1 -7.89 13.50 30.52
C ARG A 1 -7.79 12.46 29.40
N LEU A 2 -6.75 12.49 28.57
CA LEU A 2 -6.58 11.45 27.55
C LEU A 2 -6.20 10.15 28.26
N SER A 3 -7.02 9.11 28.13
CA SER A 3 -6.76 7.77 28.68
C SER A 3 -5.81 7.00 27.78
N VAL A 4 -4.57 7.48 27.63
CA VAL A 4 -3.57 6.84 26.78
C VAL A 4 -2.68 5.96 27.64
N ILE A 5 -2.72 4.65 27.40
CA ILE A 5 -1.79 3.68 27.96
C ILE A 5 -0.51 3.76 27.11
N PRO A 6 0.71 3.67 27.66
CA PRO A 6 1.96 3.84 26.91
C PRO A 6 2.05 3.05 25.59
N GLY A 7 1.56 1.80 25.55
CA GLY A 7 1.53 0.99 24.34
C GLY A 7 0.71 1.58 23.18
N ARG A 8 -0.31 2.39 23.49
CA ARG A 8 -1.15 3.06 22.49
C ARG A 8 -0.41 4.15 21.72
N PHE A 9 0.65 4.75 22.30
CA PHE A 9 1.49 5.69 21.56
C PHE A 9 2.30 4.97 20.47
N ALA A 10 2.95 3.86 20.83
CA ALA A 10 3.72 3.06 19.88
C ALA A 10 2.81 2.53 18.75
N GLU A 11 1.64 1.99 19.10
CA GLU A 11 0.63 1.54 18.16
C GLU A 11 0.23 2.64 17.16
N ASN A 12 -0.17 3.81 17.67
CA ASN A 12 -0.65 4.91 16.83
C ASN A 12 0.45 5.43 15.89
N ILE A 13 1.68 5.56 16.38
CA ILE A 13 2.80 6.07 15.58
C ILE A 13 3.14 5.09 14.45
N VAL A 14 3.21 3.79 14.75
CA VAL A 14 3.51 2.77 13.74
C VAL A 14 2.40 2.69 12.70
N GLN A 15 1.12 2.68 13.11
CA GLN A 15 0.01 2.66 12.16
C GLN A 15 -0.03 3.91 11.27
N ALA A 16 0.26 5.10 11.83
CA ALA A 16 0.34 6.33 11.05
C ALA A 16 1.46 6.27 10.00
N LEU A 17 2.66 5.84 10.39
CA LEU A 17 3.79 5.69 9.46
C LEU A 17 3.50 4.67 8.36
N SER A 18 2.94 3.51 8.71
CA SER A 18 2.53 2.50 7.72
C SER A 18 1.49 3.03 6.75
N ARG A 19 0.53 3.84 7.23
CA ARG A 19 -0.48 4.47 6.38
C ARG A 19 0.13 5.49 5.43
N ASP A 20 1.08 6.30 5.87
CA ASP A 20 1.74 7.30 5.03
C ASP A 20 2.56 6.64 3.91
N LEU A 21 3.26 5.54 4.21
CA LEU A 21 3.99 4.75 3.22
C LEU A 21 3.05 4.13 2.17
N LEU A 22 1.96 3.52 2.61
CA LEU A 22 0.97 2.93 1.70
C LEU A 22 0.27 4.00 0.86
N ALA A 23 -0.03 5.16 1.43
CA ALA A 23 -0.62 6.27 0.71
C ALA A 23 0.33 6.77 -0.40
N ASN A 24 1.63 6.88 -0.11
CA ASN A 24 2.63 7.19 -1.13
C ASN A 24 2.61 6.15 -2.26
N GLY A 25 2.68 4.86 -1.94
CA GLY A 25 2.63 3.79 -2.93
C GLY A 25 1.36 3.83 -3.80
N LYS A 26 0.19 4.11 -3.20
CA LYS A 26 -1.08 4.26 -3.93
C LYS A 26 -1.09 5.46 -4.87
N LEU A 27 -0.49 6.60 -4.48
CA LEU A 27 -0.34 7.75 -5.37
C LEU A 27 0.55 7.42 -6.57
N GLN A 28 1.62 6.64 -6.37
CA GLN A 28 2.47 6.18 -7.48
C GLN A 28 1.71 5.28 -8.48
N LEU A 29 0.75 4.49 -7.99
CA LEU A 29 -0.10 3.67 -8.84
C LEU A 29 -1.10 4.52 -9.62
N ASP A 30 -1.74 5.49 -8.96
CA ASP A 30 -2.67 6.44 -9.59
C ASP A 30 -1.98 7.29 -10.65
N ASP A 31 -0.80 7.84 -10.36
CA ASP A 31 0.03 8.60 -11.30
C ASP A 31 0.47 7.76 -12.52
N ALA A 32 0.58 6.43 -12.36
CA ALA A 32 0.88 5.48 -13.42
C ALA A 32 -0.36 5.05 -14.22
N GLY A 33 -1.57 5.51 -13.85
CA GLY A 33 -2.82 5.24 -14.54
C GLY A 33 -3.54 3.96 -14.11
N TYR A 34 -3.17 3.35 -12.98
CA TYR A 34 -3.88 2.19 -12.45
C TYR A 34 -5.17 2.60 -11.72
N ASP A 35 -6.27 1.89 -11.99
CA ASP A 35 -7.56 2.16 -11.34
C ASP A 35 -7.62 1.52 -9.94
N LEU A 36 -7.44 2.34 -8.90
CA LEU A 36 -7.53 1.93 -7.51
C LEU A 36 -8.99 1.84 -7.04
N ILE A 37 -9.58 0.66 -7.15
CA ILE A 37 -10.98 0.41 -6.78
C ILE A 37 -11.20 0.21 -5.27
N GLY A 38 -10.13 0.01 -4.49
CA GLY A 38 -10.26 -0.14 -3.04
C GLY A 38 -8.98 -0.45 -2.29
N SER A 39 -9.10 -0.60 -0.97
CA SER A 39 -8.00 -1.05 -0.12
C SER A 39 -8.46 -1.65 1.20
N VAL A 40 -7.69 -2.62 1.70
CA VAL A 40 -7.94 -3.30 2.97
C VAL A 40 -6.61 -3.39 3.72
N HIS A 41 -6.51 -2.74 4.89
CA HIS A 41 -5.23 -2.61 5.62
C HIS A 41 -4.10 -2.07 4.73
N ASP A 42 -3.07 -2.88 4.49
CA ASP A 42 -1.90 -2.65 3.64
C ASP A 42 -2.10 -3.07 2.18
N GLU A 43 -3.26 -3.64 1.83
CA GLU A 43 -3.59 -4.08 0.48
C GLU A 43 -4.14 -2.92 -0.37
N ALA A 44 -3.68 -2.82 -1.62
CA ALA A 44 -4.27 -2.01 -2.67
C ALA A 44 -4.99 -2.94 -3.67
N ILE A 45 -6.23 -2.62 -4.02
CA ILE A 45 -7.04 -3.42 -4.95
C ILE A 45 -7.18 -2.59 -6.22
N LEU A 46 -6.72 -3.17 -7.34
CA LEU A 46 -6.73 -2.53 -8.65
C LEU A 46 -7.67 -3.28 -9.60
N GLU A 47 -8.33 -2.55 -10.50
CA GLU A 47 -9.00 -3.14 -11.67
C GLU A 47 -8.07 -3.03 -12.88
N VAL A 48 -7.90 -4.15 -13.60
CA VAL A 48 -7.00 -4.27 -14.76
C VAL A 48 -7.65 -5.17 -15.82
N ASP A 49 -7.21 -5.04 -17.07
CA ASP A 49 -7.69 -5.90 -18.16
C ASP A 49 -7.22 -7.36 -17.98
N GLU A 50 -8.02 -8.34 -18.44
CA GLU A 50 -7.78 -9.77 -18.20
C GLU A 50 -6.42 -10.29 -18.75
N ASN A 51 -5.82 -9.58 -19.70
CA ASN A 51 -4.54 -9.94 -20.31
C ASN A 51 -3.39 -8.98 -19.96
N ASP A 52 -3.58 -8.12 -18.94
CA ASP A 52 -2.54 -7.18 -18.52
C ASP A 52 -1.45 -7.91 -17.70
N ASP A 53 -0.19 -7.69 -18.04
CA ASP A 53 0.99 -8.25 -17.36
C ASP A 53 1.61 -7.17 -16.45
N CYS A 54 0.76 -6.56 -15.61
CA CYS A 54 1.10 -5.39 -14.83
C CYS A 54 1.66 -5.69 -13.43
N LEU A 55 1.58 -6.94 -12.97
CA LEU A 55 1.80 -7.30 -11.57
C LEU A 55 3.17 -6.84 -11.06
N ASP A 56 4.25 -7.17 -11.78
CA ASP A 56 5.61 -6.79 -11.39
C ASP A 56 5.79 -5.27 -11.34
N ASN A 57 5.14 -4.54 -12.26
CA ASN A 57 5.20 -3.08 -12.28
C ASN A 57 4.44 -2.47 -11.10
N VAL A 58 3.26 -2.99 -10.77
CA VAL A 58 2.46 -2.59 -9.60
C VAL A 58 3.26 -2.81 -8.31
N LEU A 59 3.85 -3.99 -8.15
CA LEU A 59 4.67 -4.33 -6.98
C LEU A 59 5.90 -3.41 -6.86
N ARG A 60 6.52 -3.04 -7.98
CA ARG A 60 7.62 -2.08 -7.99
C ARG A 60 7.16 -0.68 -7.58
N LEU A 61 6.05 -0.19 -8.11
CA LEU A 61 5.53 1.17 -7.88
C LEU A 61 5.08 1.36 -6.43
N ILE A 62 4.32 0.41 -5.88
CA ILE A 62 3.81 0.52 -4.50
C ILE A 62 4.94 0.48 -3.45
N CYS A 63 6.12 -0.04 -3.81
CA CYS A 63 7.32 -0.06 -2.98
C CYS A 63 8.26 1.15 -3.18
N ILE A 64 7.89 2.15 -3.97
CA ILE A 64 8.67 3.39 -4.07
C ILE A 64 8.56 4.15 -2.75
N ASN A 65 9.71 4.43 -2.13
CA ASN A 65 9.78 5.20 -0.90
C ASN A 65 9.54 6.70 -1.17
N PRO A 66 8.82 7.41 -0.29
CA PRO A 66 8.88 8.86 -0.26
C PRO A 66 10.27 9.35 0.17
N ASP A 67 10.61 10.60 -0.16
CA ASP A 67 11.93 11.20 0.10
C ASP A 67 12.38 11.07 1.56
N TRP A 68 11.46 11.22 2.51
CA TRP A 68 11.74 11.15 3.94
C TRP A 68 12.00 9.73 4.45
N ALA A 69 11.59 8.69 3.71
CA ALA A 69 11.76 7.28 4.05
C ALA A 69 12.81 6.58 3.16
N LYS A 70 13.68 7.34 2.51
CA LYS A 70 14.66 6.81 1.56
C LYS A 70 15.48 5.68 2.17
N GLY A 71 15.51 4.55 1.45
CA GLY A 71 16.26 3.36 1.85
C GLY A 71 15.52 2.41 2.79
N LEU A 72 14.26 2.71 3.17
CA LEU A 72 13.42 1.75 3.87
C LEU A 72 13.16 0.52 2.97
N PRO A 73 13.41 -0.71 3.43
CA PRO A 73 13.28 -1.91 2.61
C PRO A 73 11.81 -2.33 2.49
N LEU A 74 11.03 -1.60 1.69
CA LEU A 74 9.66 -1.97 1.36
C LEU A 74 9.64 -3.20 0.44
N LYS A 75 8.73 -4.13 0.72
CA LYS A 75 8.43 -5.28 -0.12
C LYS A 75 6.92 -5.48 -0.16
N ALA A 76 6.40 -5.83 -1.33
CA ALA A 76 5.01 -6.19 -1.54
C ALA A 76 4.91 -7.56 -2.20
N GLU A 77 3.76 -8.20 -2.02
CA GLU A 77 3.36 -9.43 -2.70
C GLU A 77 1.94 -9.22 -3.24
N GLY A 78 1.58 -9.88 -4.34
CA GLY A 78 0.32 -9.64 -5.03
C GLY A 78 -0.05 -10.76 -5.99
N MET A 79 -1.31 -10.76 -6.43
CA MET A 79 -1.86 -11.71 -7.40
C MET A 79 -2.93 -11.03 -8.27
N ILE A 80 -3.15 -11.56 -9.46
CA ILE A 80 -4.26 -11.16 -10.35
C ILE A 80 -5.33 -12.24 -10.27
N GLU A 81 -6.56 -11.84 -9.92
CA GLU A 81 -7.68 -12.75 -9.71
C GLU A 81 -8.98 -12.12 -10.21
N LYS A 82 -9.94 -12.97 -10.63
CA LYS A 82 -11.25 -12.48 -11.13
C LYS A 82 -12.18 -11.96 -10.03
N ARG A 83 -11.83 -12.21 -8.77
CA ARG A 83 -12.62 -11.82 -7.59
C ARG A 83 -11.68 -11.52 -6.44
N TYR A 84 -12.05 -10.54 -5.62
CA TYR A 84 -11.31 -10.26 -4.40
C TYR A 84 -11.27 -11.50 -3.50
N ARG A 85 -10.05 -11.85 -3.10
CA ARG A 85 -9.76 -12.84 -2.08
C ARG A 85 -8.70 -12.21 -1.18
N LYS A 86 -8.95 -12.22 0.12
CA LYS A 86 -7.94 -11.81 1.09
C LYS A 86 -6.75 -12.78 1.01
N MET A 87 -5.55 -12.22 0.83
CA MET A 87 -4.29 -12.97 0.71
C MET A 87 -3.85 -13.54 2.07
#